data_AF-A0A3D1D1X4-F1
#
_entry.id   AF-A0A3D1D1X4-F1
#
_cell.length_a   1.000
_cell.length_b   1.000
_cell.length_c   1.000
_cell.angle_alpha   90.00
_cell.angle_beta   90.00
_cell.angle_gamma   90.00
#
_symmetry.space_group_name_H-M   'P 1'
#
loop_
_entity.id
_entity.type
_entity.pdbx_description
1 polymer ?
#
loop_
_entity_poly.entity_id
_entity_poly.type
_entity_poly.pdbx_seq_one_letter_code
_entity_poly.pdbx_strand_id
1 'polypeptide(L)'
;MAKRFAEHDRLDLTKTNEKVLAEWEKNDIFHKSIDEREGCPKFIFFEGPPSANGHPGIHHVLARSIKDTFNRYKTMKGFQVHRKAGWDTHGLPVELGVEKELHITKKDINNPGSPKNISIEDYNHKCRENVMKFTAEWRELTEKMGYFVDLDHPYITYDNKYIETLWWLLKQLYNKGLLYKGYTIQPYSPGAGTGLSSHELNQPGC
;
A
#
# COMPACT_ATOMS: atom_id res chain seq x y z
N MET A 1 -35.93 -18.64 36.08
CA MET A 1 -35.86 -17.22 35.65
C MET A 1 -35.24 -17.18 34.27
N ALA A 2 -35.85 -16.48 33.30
CA ALA A 2 -35.20 -16.26 32.01
C ALA A 2 -33.97 -15.35 32.22
N LYS A 3 -32.81 -15.74 31.68
CA LYS A 3 -31.59 -14.91 31.76
C LYS A 3 -31.86 -13.57 31.08
N ARG A 4 -31.68 -12.45 31.79
CA ARG A 4 -31.89 -11.08 31.28
C ARG A 4 -30.71 -10.54 30.48
N PHE A 5 -29.52 -11.11 30.66
CA PHE A 5 -28.28 -10.67 30.02
C PHE A 5 -27.49 -11.88 29.50
N ALA A 6 -26.64 -11.66 28.50
CA ALA A 6 -25.67 -12.65 28.08
C ALA A 6 -24.67 -12.90 29.21
N GLU A 7 -24.54 -14.16 29.62
CA GLU A 7 -23.56 -14.60 30.63
C GLU A 7 -22.43 -15.35 29.92
N HIS A 8 -21.19 -15.06 30.31
CA HIS A 8 -20.00 -15.69 29.75
C HIS A 8 -19.11 -16.20 30.88
N ASP A 9 -18.73 -17.48 30.82
CA ASP A 9 -17.97 -18.14 31.90
C ASP A 9 -16.47 -17.76 31.89
N ARG A 10 -15.94 -17.28 30.75
CA ARG A 10 -14.55 -16.85 30.59
C ARG A 10 -14.42 -15.78 29.51
N LEU A 11 -13.50 -14.83 29.72
CA LEU A 11 -13.08 -13.88 28.67
C LEU A 11 -12.19 -14.61 27.64
N ASP A 12 -12.65 -14.66 26.40
CA ASP A 12 -11.90 -15.20 25.26
C ASP A 12 -11.88 -14.16 24.14
N LEU A 13 -10.80 -13.37 24.09
CA LEU A 13 -10.72 -12.23 23.17
C LEU A 13 -10.64 -12.66 21.71
N THR A 14 -10.01 -13.79 21.41
CA THR A 14 -9.92 -14.33 20.04
C THR A 14 -11.31 -14.70 19.54
N LYS A 15 -12.05 -15.50 20.31
CA LYS A 15 -13.40 -15.91 19.94
C LYS A 15 -14.39 -14.74 19.91
N THR A 16 -14.22 -13.76 20.80
CA THR A 16 -15.01 -12.52 20.75
C THR A 16 -14.73 -11.73 19.48
N ASN A 17 -13.46 -11.56 19.11
CA ASN A 17 -13.08 -10.86 17.88
C ASN A 17 -13.65 -11.54 16.64
N GLU A 18 -13.48 -12.87 16.51
CA GLU A 18 -14.04 -13.64 15.38
C GLU A 18 -15.56 -13.46 15.25
N LYS A 19 -16.29 -13.52 16.36
CA LYS A 19 -17.75 -13.32 16.37
C LYS A 19 -18.14 -11.91 15.94
N VAL A 20 -17.46 -10.89 16.47
CA VAL A 20 -17.75 -9.48 16.16
C VAL A 20 -17.43 -9.17 14.70
N LEU A 21 -16.29 -9.65 14.18
CA LEU A 21 -15.92 -9.48 12.78
C LEU A 21 -16.93 -10.15 11.85
N ALA A 22 -17.35 -11.38 12.15
CA ALA A 22 -18.37 -12.08 11.36
C ALA A 22 -19.72 -11.33 11.37
N GLU A 23 -20.10 -10.72 12.50
CA GLU A 23 -21.29 -9.89 12.59
C GLU A 23 -21.15 -8.60 11.79
N TRP A 24 -19.98 -7.95 11.83
CA TRP A 24 -19.71 -6.73 11.05
C TRP A 24 -19.73 -6.99 9.55
N GLU A 25 -19.14 -8.10 9.10
CA GLU A 25 -19.13 -8.52 7.70
C GLU A 25 -20.56 -8.85 7.23
N LYS A 26 -21.27 -9.71 7.95
CA LYS A 26 -22.67 -10.08 7.63
C LYS A 26 -23.59 -8.87 7.48
N ASN A 27 -23.39 -7.85 8.32
CA ASN A 27 -24.23 -6.66 8.33
C ASN A 27 -23.66 -5.50 7.52
N ASP A 28 -22.53 -5.70 6.83
CA ASP A 28 -21.86 -4.67 6.03
C ASP A 28 -21.59 -3.36 6.79
N ILE A 29 -21.10 -3.50 8.04
CA ILE A 29 -20.97 -2.37 8.98
C ILE A 29 -19.95 -1.33 8.49
N PHE A 30 -18.91 -1.76 7.76
CA PHE A 30 -17.93 -0.83 7.22
C PHE A 30 -18.56 0.16 6.26
N HIS A 31 -19.23 -0.31 5.20
CA HIS A 31 -19.84 0.57 4.20
C HIS A 31 -20.98 1.40 4.80
N LYS A 32 -21.84 0.79 5.63
CA LYS A 32 -22.88 1.53 6.36
C LYS A 32 -22.33 2.68 7.19
N SER A 33 -21.17 2.51 7.85
CA SER A 33 -20.56 3.58 8.63
C SER A 33 -20.13 4.80 7.80
N ILE A 34 -19.95 4.63 6.49
CA ILE A 34 -19.65 5.69 5.53
C ILE A 34 -20.96 6.25 4.96
N ASP A 35 -21.89 5.39 4.54
CA ASP A 35 -23.13 5.77 3.87
C ASP A 35 -24.10 6.51 4.80
N GLU A 36 -24.17 6.15 6.08
CA GLU A 36 -24.94 6.88 7.11
C GLU A 36 -24.40 8.29 7.39
N ARG A 37 -23.28 8.66 6.78
CA ARG A 37 -22.68 9.99 6.84
C ARG A 37 -22.73 10.72 5.50
N GLU A 38 -23.49 10.23 4.52
CA GLU A 38 -23.67 10.92 3.24
C GLU A 38 -24.16 12.36 3.45
N GLY A 39 -23.55 13.31 2.74
CA GLY A 39 -23.83 14.74 2.89
C GLY A 39 -23.22 15.43 4.13
N CYS A 40 -22.60 14.69 5.06
CA CYS A 40 -21.92 15.28 6.21
C CYS A 40 -20.53 15.84 5.83
N PRO A 41 -19.89 16.66 6.70
CA PRO A 41 -18.53 17.14 6.46
C PRO A 41 -17.54 15.98 6.27
N LYS A 42 -16.66 16.10 5.27
CA LYS A 42 -15.67 15.06 4.96
C LYS A 42 -14.42 15.19 5.81
N PHE A 43 -13.90 14.07 6.30
CA PHE A 43 -12.53 13.96 6.78
C PHE A 43 -11.74 13.13 5.79
N ILE A 44 -10.77 13.76 5.12
CA ILE A 44 -9.98 13.12 4.07
C ILE A 44 -8.85 12.33 4.70
N PHE A 45 -8.82 11.04 4.40
CA PHE A 45 -7.81 10.10 4.86
C PHE A 45 -7.07 9.52 3.66
N PHE A 46 -5.74 9.54 3.72
CA PHE A 46 -4.88 8.85 2.77
C PHE A 46 -4.14 7.72 3.47
N GLU A 47 -4.27 6.53 2.91
CA GLU A 47 -3.50 5.37 3.33
C GLU A 47 -2.14 5.43 2.62
N GLY A 48 -1.06 5.42 3.40
CA GLY A 48 0.30 5.31 2.87
C GLY A 48 0.49 3.90 2.33
N PRO A 49 0.62 3.73 1.00
CA PRO A 49 0.48 2.44 0.36
C PRO A 49 1.68 1.54 0.67
N PRO A 50 1.49 0.33 1.23
CA PRO A 50 2.59 -0.63 1.34
C PRO A 50 2.91 -1.25 -0.03
N SER A 51 4.11 -1.83 -0.14
CA SER A 51 4.43 -2.79 -1.21
C SER A 51 4.05 -4.20 -0.75
N ALA A 52 3.31 -4.94 -1.58
CA ALA A 52 2.89 -6.31 -1.27
C ALA A 52 3.87 -7.40 -1.76
N ASN A 53 5.13 -7.02 -1.96
CA ASN A 53 6.23 -7.93 -2.28
C ASN A 53 6.87 -8.59 -1.03
N GLY A 54 6.39 -8.26 0.18
CA GLY A 54 6.80 -8.90 1.43
C GLY A 54 5.64 -9.13 2.40
N HIS A 55 5.89 -10.03 3.38
CA HIS A 55 4.96 -10.34 4.46
C HIS A 55 4.65 -9.11 5.32
N PRO A 56 3.42 -8.95 5.83
CA PRO A 56 3.14 -7.87 6.75
C PRO A 56 3.74 -8.15 8.15
N GLY A 57 4.43 -7.16 8.73
CA GLY A 57 4.96 -7.22 10.10
C GLY A 57 4.16 -6.44 11.15
N ILE A 58 4.58 -6.55 12.41
CA ILE A 58 3.94 -5.89 13.57
C ILE A 58 3.86 -4.37 13.46
N HIS A 59 4.83 -3.74 12.78
CA HIS A 59 4.83 -2.29 12.55
C HIS A 59 3.65 -1.86 11.67
N HIS A 60 3.18 -2.71 10.76
CA HIS A 60 1.95 -2.44 9.99
C HIS A 60 0.71 -2.47 10.87
N VAL A 61 0.64 -3.42 11.82
CA VAL A 61 -0.46 -3.48 12.79
C VAL A 61 -0.50 -2.20 13.61
N LEU A 62 0.63 -1.76 14.17
CA LEU A 62 0.71 -0.52 14.93
C LEU A 62 0.23 0.69 14.11
N ALA A 63 0.77 0.89 12.91
CA ALA A 63 0.41 2.01 12.06
C ALA A 63 -1.09 1.97 11.69
N ARG A 64 -1.63 0.80 11.37
CA ARG A 64 -3.04 0.62 11.01
C ARG A 64 -3.97 0.82 12.20
N SER A 65 -3.61 0.36 13.40
CA SER A 65 -4.39 0.61 14.62
C SER A 65 -4.55 2.11 14.89
N ILE A 66 -3.48 2.90 14.72
CA ILE A 66 -3.55 4.36 14.90
C ILE A 66 -4.46 4.98 13.83
N LYS A 67 -4.22 4.66 12.55
CA LYS A 67 -5.02 5.17 11.42
C LYS A 67 -6.52 4.86 11.60
N ASP A 68 -6.85 3.62 11.92
CA ASP A 68 -8.24 3.17 12.12
C ASP A 68 -8.91 3.86 13.31
N THR A 69 -8.19 4.01 14.43
CA THR A 69 -8.71 4.67 15.63
C THR A 69 -9.20 6.08 15.32
N PHE A 70 -8.39 6.87 14.60
CA PHE A 70 -8.77 8.24 14.23
C PHE A 70 -9.90 8.27 13.18
N ASN A 71 -9.88 7.35 12.22
CA ASN A 71 -10.95 7.23 11.23
C ASN A 71 -12.30 6.92 11.88
N ARG A 72 -12.35 5.96 12.81
CA ARG A 72 -13.55 5.64 13.60
C ARG A 72 -13.97 6.82 14.47
N TYR A 73 -13.03 7.45 15.18
CA TYR A 73 -13.30 8.64 15.98
C TYR A 73 -13.94 9.75 15.13
N LYS A 74 -13.41 10.06 13.94
CA LYS A 74 -13.97 11.07 13.05
C LYS A 74 -15.37 10.71 12.56
N THR A 75 -15.62 9.45 12.19
CA THR A 75 -16.97 8.97 11.86
C THR A 75 -17.95 9.16 13.03
N MET A 76 -17.53 8.87 14.26
CA MET A 76 -18.33 9.09 15.49
C MET A 76 -18.53 10.58 15.80
N LYS A 77 -17.61 11.45 15.38
CA LYS A 77 -17.74 12.92 15.46
C LYS A 77 -18.60 13.54 14.35
N GLY A 78 -19.23 12.72 13.51
CA GLY A 78 -20.16 13.16 12.48
C GLY A 78 -19.53 13.44 11.11
N PHE A 79 -18.29 13.02 10.88
CA PHE A 79 -17.65 13.17 9.57
C PHE A 79 -17.90 11.96 8.67
N GLN A 80 -18.03 12.20 7.36
CA GLN A 80 -17.91 11.15 6.36
C GLN A 80 -16.43 10.86 6.10
N VAL A 81 -16.03 9.59 6.22
CA VAL A 81 -14.63 9.17 6.10
C VAL A 81 -14.51 8.05 5.08
N HIS A 82 -14.17 8.38 3.84
CA HIS A 82 -13.83 7.37 2.84
C HIS A 82 -12.43 6.82 3.12
N ARG A 83 -12.30 5.49 3.10
CA ARG A 83 -11.08 4.79 3.48
C ARG A 83 -10.74 3.82 2.37
N LYS A 84 -9.69 4.13 1.62
CA LYS A 84 -9.27 3.36 0.45
C LYS A 84 -7.84 2.89 0.65
N ALA A 85 -7.58 1.60 0.44
CA ALA A 85 -6.23 1.06 0.46
C ALA A 85 -5.47 1.47 -0.81
N GLY A 86 -4.16 1.28 -0.79
CA GLY A 86 -3.34 1.38 -1.98
C GLY A 86 -2.17 0.43 -1.96
N TRP A 87 -1.57 0.23 -3.14
CA TRP A 87 -0.37 -0.58 -3.32
C TRP A 87 0.69 0.23 -4.06
N ASP A 88 1.88 0.31 -3.47
CA ASP A 88 3.07 0.86 -4.12
C ASP A 88 3.78 -0.27 -4.85
N THR A 89 3.75 -0.18 -6.18
CA THR A 89 4.03 -1.31 -7.08
C THR A 89 5.19 -1.12 -8.05
N HIS A 90 5.93 -0.02 -7.95
CA HIS A 90 7.06 0.28 -8.84
C HIS A 90 8.38 0.46 -8.06
N GLY A 91 9.47 0.64 -8.81
CA GLY A 91 10.74 1.14 -8.29
C GLY A 91 11.67 0.06 -7.75
N LEU A 92 12.81 0.54 -7.22
CA LEU A 92 13.96 -0.29 -6.83
C LEU A 92 13.62 -1.42 -5.85
N PRO A 93 12.75 -1.26 -4.83
CA PRO A 93 12.45 -2.35 -3.91
C PRO A 93 11.84 -3.59 -4.60
N VAL A 94 11.00 -3.38 -5.61
CA VAL A 94 10.38 -4.47 -6.40
C VAL A 94 11.43 -5.08 -7.34
N GLU A 95 12.11 -4.23 -8.08
CA GLU A 95 13.11 -4.60 -9.07
C GLU A 95 14.25 -5.45 -8.48
N LEU A 96 14.80 -5.03 -7.34
CA LEU A 96 15.87 -5.75 -6.63
C LEU A 96 15.38 -7.09 -6.06
N GLY A 97 14.11 -7.17 -5.65
CA GLY A 97 13.48 -8.41 -5.20
C GLY A 97 13.43 -9.45 -6.33
N VAL A 98 13.00 -9.03 -7.53
CA VAL A 98 12.98 -9.88 -8.73
C VAL A 98 14.37 -10.27 -9.18
N GLU A 99 15.33 -9.34 -9.18
CA GLU A 99 16.73 -9.63 -9.54
C GLU A 99 17.32 -10.72 -8.65
N LYS A 100 17.05 -10.65 -7.34
CA LYS A 100 17.47 -11.66 -6.38
C LYS A 100 16.81 -13.02 -6.62
N GLU A 101 15.51 -13.03 -6.92
CA GLU A 101 14.74 -14.25 -7.21
C GLU A 101 15.22 -14.95 -8.49
N LEU A 102 15.54 -14.18 -9.53
CA LEU A 102 16.03 -14.71 -10.80
C LEU A 102 17.55 -14.92 -10.85
N HIS A 103 18.26 -14.54 -9.77
CA HIS A 103 19.72 -14.54 -9.71
C HIS A 103 20.38 -13.76 -10.86
N ILE A 104 19.80 -12.61 -11.22
CA ILE A 104 20.31 -11.69 -12.25
C ILE A 104 20.74 -10.36 -11.64
N THR A 105 21.36 -9.54 -12.46
CA THR A 105 21.66 -8.13 -12.19
C THR A 105 21.13 -7.25 -13.32
N LYS A 106 21.11 -5.94 -13.13
CA LYS A 106 20.78 -4.98 -14.20
C LYS A 106 21.53 -5.19 -15.52
N LYS A 107 22.74 -5.76 -15.48
CA LYS A 107 23.56 -6.03 -16.68
C LYS A 107 23.03 -7.18 -17.54
N ASP A 108 22.16 -8.01 -16.99
CA ASP A 108 21.57 -9.16 -17.65
C ASP A 108 20.25 -8.80 -18.37
N ILE A 109 19.66 -7.65 -18.06
CA ILE A 109 18.40 -7.20 -18.66
C ILE A 109 18.69 -6.63 -20.05
N ASN A 110 18.02 -7.18 -21.07
CA ASN A 110 18.12 -6.80 -22.48
C ASN A 110 19.55 -6.80 -23.03
N ASN A 111 20.34 -7.80 -22.61
CA ASN A 111 21.72 -7.95 -23.01
C ASN A 111 21.96 -9.35 -23.60
N PRO A 112 21.90 -9.52 -24.93
CA PRO A 112 22.11 -10.81 -25.59
C PRO A 112 23.48 -11.47 -25.30
N GLY A 113 24.47 -10.69 -24.85
CA GLY A 113 25.78 -11.21 -24.45
C GLY A 113 25.82 -11.78 -23.03
N SER A 114 24.77 -11.60 -22.22
CA SER A 114 24.67 -12.21 -20.89
C SER A 114 24.16 -13.66 -20.99
N PRO A 115 24.77 -14.62 -20.27
CA PRO A 115 24.25 -15.98 -20.16
C PRO A 115 22.90 -16.05 -19.42
N LYS A 116 22.49 -14.97 -18.74
CA LYS A 116 21.23 -14.85 -18.01
C LYS A 116 20.30 -13.80 -18.64
N ASN A 117 20.45 -13.54 -19.94
CA ASN A 117 19.69 -12.53 -20.64
C ASN A 117 18.17 -12.70 -20.42
N ILE A 118 17.52 -11.62 -20.03
CA ILE A 118 16.05 -11.53 -19.93
C ILE A 118 15.58 -10.30 -20.70
N SER A 119 14.47 -10.40 -21.43
CA SER A 119 13.90 -9.23 -22.12
C SER A 119 13.35 -8.21 -21.12
N ILE A 120 13.21 -6.94 -21.54
CA ILE A 120 12.57 -5.91 -20.70
C ILE A 120 11.12 -6.30 -20.38
N GLU A 121 10.42 -6.89 -21.36
CA GLU A 121 9.03 -7.31 -21.22
C GLU A 121 8.88 -8.41 -20.16
N ASP A 122 9.70 -9.46 -20.25
CA ASP A 122 9.66 -10.58 -19.30
C ASP A 122 10.06 -10.12 -17.89
N TYR A 123 11.06 -9.24 -17.78
CA TYR A 123 11.47 -8.67 -16.50
C TYR A 123 10.35 -7.84 -15.86
N ASN A 124 9.68 -6.99 -16.65
CA ASN A 124 8.54 -6.20 -16.17
C ASN A 124 7.35 -7.08 -15.78
N HIS A 125 7.09 -8.16 -16.53
CA HIS A 125 6.08 -9.15 -16.17
C HIS A 125 6.38 -9.79 -14.82
N LYS A 126 7.65 -10.19 -14.59
CA LYS A 126 8.08 -10.73 -13.30
C LYS A 126 7.95 -9.73 -12.15
N CYS A 127 8.26 -8.45 -12.39
CA CYS A 127 8.01 -7.38 -11.40
C CYS A 127 6.53 -7.26 -11.05
N ARG A 128 5.64 -7.32 -12.06
CA ARG A 128 4.19 -7.26 -11.86
C ARG A 128 3.63 -8.44 -11.08
N GLU A 129 4.16 -9.65 -11.31
CA GLU A 129 3.80 -10.84 -10.51
C GLU A 129 4.30 -10.73 -9.07
N ASN A 130 5.57 -10.38 -8.88
CA ASN A 130 6.23 -10.34 -7.57
C ASN A 130 5.56 -9.32 -6.63
N VAL A 131 5.16 -8.16 -7.17
CA VAL A 131 4.63 -7.06 -6.34
C VAL A 131 3.25 -7.33 -5.74
N MET A 132 2.52 -8.32 -6.26
CA MET A 132 1.21 -8.72 -5.75
C MET A 132 1.27 -10.01 -4.91
N LYS A 133 2.46 -10.59 -4.73
CA LYS A 133 2.68 -11.95 -4.19
C LYS A 133 2.05 -12.17 -2.81
N PHE A 134 2.11 -11.18 -1.92
CA PHE A 134 1.62 -11.31 -0.54
C PHE A 134 0.28 -10.60 -0.28
N THR A 135 -0.41 -10.13 -1.32
CA THR A 135 -1.68 -9.37 -1.17
C THR A 135 -2.75 -10.13 -0.38
N ALA A 136 -2.82 -11.46 -0.52
CA ALA A 136 -3.75 -12.31 0.23
C ALA A 136 -3.45 -12.30 1.75
N GLU A 137 -2.18 -12.43 2.15
CA GLU A 137 -1.78 -12.37 3.56
C GLU A 137 -2.02 -10.99 4.16
N TRP A 138 -1.78 -9.94 3.37
CA TRP A 138 -2.09 -8.58 3.77
C TRP A 138 -3.59 -8.36 3.96
N ARG A 139 -4.44 -8.92 3.07
CA ARG A 139 -5.89 -8.89 3.23
C ARG A 139 -6.31 -9.60 4.52
N GLU A 140 -5.85 -10.83 4.72
CA GLU A 140 -6.14 -11.60 5.93
C GLU A 140 -5.77 -10.82 7.20
N LEU A 141 -4.57 -10.23 7.26
CA LEU A 141 -4.16 -9.43 8.41
C LEU A 141 -5.08 -8.21 8.63
N THR A 142 -5.42 -7.50 7.55
CA THR A 142 -6.30 -6.31 7.58
C THR A 142 -7.66 -6.65 8.19
N GLU A 143 -8.28 -7.72 7.69
CA GLU A 143 -9.60 -8.18 8.10
C GLU A 143 -9.56 -8.71 9.54
N LYS A 144 -8.56 -9.53 9.86
CA LYS A 144 -8.39 -10.12 11.20
C LYS A 144 -8.15 -9.09 12.30
N MET A 145 -7.48 -7.98 11.98
CA MET A 145 -7.28 -6.88 12.92
C MET A 145 -8.47 -5.90 12.99
N GLY A 146 -9.50 -6.09 12.16
CA GLY A 146 -10.68 -5.22 12.10
C GLY A 146 -10.41 -3.83 11.52
N TYR A 147 -9.41 -3.69 10.64
CA TYR A 147 -9.09 -2.40 10.04
C TYR A 147 -10.08 -2.08 8.90
N PHE A 148 -10.92 -1.07 9.09
CA PHE A 148 -11.96 -0.68 8.12
C PHE A 148 -11.35 0.14 6.98
N VAL A 149 -11.09 -0.52 5.86
CA VAL A 149 -10.55 0.06 4.64
C VAL A 149 -11.04 -0.74 3.43
N ASP A 150 -11.34 -0.04 2.33
CA ASP A 150 -11.70 -0.68 1.06
C ASP A 150 -10.46 -1.35 0.44
N LEU A 151 -10.47 -2.68 0.44
CA LEU A 151 -9.47 -3.56 -0.17
C LEU A 151 -9.89 -4.09 -1.55
N ASP A 152 -11.15 -3.90 -1.93
CA ASP A 152 -11.72 -4.43 -3.18
C ASP A 152 -11.46 -3.46 -4.34
N HIS A 153 -11.39 -2.18 -4.03
CA HIS A 153 -11.01 -1.13 -4.96
C HIS A 153 -9.76 -0.39 -4.47
N PRO A 154 -8.58 -1.02 -4.34
CA PRO A 154 -7.38 -0.28 -3.99
C PRO A 154 -6.97 0.64 -5.14
N TYR A 155 -6.18 1.69 -4.87
CA TYR A 155 -5.43 2.33 -5.94
C TYR A 155 -4.09 1.58 -6.14
N ILE A 156 -3.68 1.37 -7.38
CA ILE A 156 -2.44 0.66 -7.69
C ILE A 156 -1.57 1.56 -8.55
N THR A 157 -0.30 1.73 -8.18
CA THR A 157 0.57 2.72 -8.86
C THR A 157 0.90 2.35 -10.31
N TYR A 158 0.79 1.07 -10.68
CA TYR A 158 0.96 0.62 -12.07
C TYR A 158 -0.29 0.76 -12.95
N ASP A 159 -1.43 1.20 -12.39
CA ASP A 159 -2.64 1.36 -13.18
C ASP A 159 -2.51 2.58 -14.09
N ASN A 160 -2.97 2.43 -15.34
CA ASN A 160 -2.83 3.49 -16.35
C ASN A 160 -3.41 4.84 -15.90
N LYS A 161 -4.54 4.84 -15.18
CA LYS A 161 -5.14 6.08 -14.65
C LYS A 161 -4.25 6.78 -13.62
N TYR A 162 -3.53 6.01 -12.81
CA TYR A 162 -2.57 6.55 -11.85
C TYR A 162 -1.37 7.16 -12.59
N ILE A 163 -0.80 6.40 -13.54
CA ILE A 163 0.35 6.83 -14.36
C ILE A 163 0.00 8.09 -15.18
N GLU A 164 -1.18 8.15 -15.79
CA GLU A 164 -1.64 9.32 -16.54
C GLU A 164 -1.72 10.58 -15.66
N THR A 165 -2.16 10.43 -14.41
CA THR A 165 -2.17 11.54 -13.44
C THR A 165 -0.75 12.01 -13.15
N LEU A 166 0.22 11.09 -12.99
CA LEU A 166 1.63 11.44 -12.81
C LEU A 166 2.19 12.17 -14.03
N TRP A 167 1.89 11.72 -15.25
CA TRP A 167 2.32 12.39 -16.48
C TRP A 167 1.75 13.81 -16.57
N TRP A 168 0.48 13.99 -16.21
CA TRP A 168 -0.11 15.32 -16.14
C TRP A 168 0.61 16.21 -15.13
N LEU A 169 0.90 15.73 -13.91
CA LEU A 169 1.64 16.46 -12.89
C LEU A 169 3.05 16.85 -13.36
N LEU A 170 3.79 15.92 -13.96
CA LEU A 170 5.12 16.17 -14.51
C LEU A 170 5.08 17.24 -15.62
N LYS A 171 4.05 17.21 -16.47
CA LYS A 171 3.82 18.25 -17.48
C LYS A 171 3.55 19.62 -16.84
N GLN A 172 2.79 19.68 -15.74
CA GLN A 172 2.58 20.94 -15.01
C GLN A 172 3.90 21.50 -14.46
N LEU A 173 4.77 20.65 -13.88
CA LEU A 173 6.07 21.06 -13.38
C LEU A 173 6.99 21.55 -14.51
N TYR A 174 7.00 20.83 -15.64
CA TYR A 174 7.75 21.21 -16.83
C TYR A 174 7.31 22.58 -17.38
N ASN A 175 6.01 22.80 -17.54
CA ASN A 175 5.46 24.07 -18.04
C ASN A 175 5.79 25.26 -17.13
N LYS A 176 6.01 25.02 -15.83
CA LYS A 176 6.42 26.03 -14.85
C LYS A 176 7.93 26.21 -14.77
N GLY A 177 8.72 25.49 -15.56
CA GLY A 177 10.19 25.50 -15.49
C GLY A 177 10.77 24.82 -14.24
N LEU A 178 9.98 24.02 -13.51
CA LEU A 178 10.39 23.33 -12.29
C LEU A 178 10.95 21.91 -12.55
N LEU A 179 10.78 21.39 -13.77
CA LEU A 179 11.37 20.13 -14.21
C LEU A 179 12.35 20.43 -15.35
N TYR A 180 13.64 20.22 -15.10
CA TYR A 180 14.72 20.54 -16.04
C TYR A 180 15.80 19.46 -16.04
N LYS A 181 16.56 19.38 -17.14
CA LYS A 181 17.71 18.49 -17.25
C LYS A 181 18.97 19.21 -16.76
N GLY A 182 19.65 18.61 -15.79
CA GLY A 182 20.94 19.10 -15.29
C GLY A 182 22.03 18.02 -15.38
N TYR A 183 23.29 18.45 -15.48
CA TYR A 183 24.47 17.59 -15.37
C TYR A 183 25.17 17.96 -14.06
N THR A 184 24.99 17.13 -13.04
CA THR A 184 25.45 17.41 -11.68
C THR A 184 26.07 16.17 -11.06
N ILE A 185 26.91 16.36 -10.06
CA ILE A 185 27.42 15.25 -9.25
C ILE A 185 26.27 14.80 -8.35
N GLN A 186 25.77 13.59 -8.59
CA GLN A 186 24.69 12.97 -7.83
C GLN A 186 25.18 11.66 -7.22
N PRO A 187 24.65 11.28 -6.05
CA PRO A 187 24.85 9.94 -5.54
C PRO A 187 24.38 8.89 -6.55
N TYR A 188 25.14 7.80 -6.69
CA TYR A 188 24.88 6.75 -7.68
C TYR A 188 25.09 5.38 -7.05
N SER A 189 24.19 4.44 -7.34
CA SER A 189 24.32 3.05 -6.93
C SER A 189 24.84 2.21 -8.10
N PRO A 190 26.10 1.71 -8.06
CA PRO A 190 26.63 0.83 -9.11
C PRO A 190 25.86 -0.48 -9.24
N GLY A 191 25.26 -0.97 -8.14
CA GLY A 191 24.46 -2.19 -8.13
C GLY A 191 23.10 -1.99 -8.82
N ALA A 192 22.42 -0.87 -8.54
CA ALA A 192 21.13 -0.56 -9.15
C ALA A 192 21.25 0.12 -10.52
N GLY A 193 22.44 0.60 -10.89
CA GLY A 193 22.68 1.25 -12.17
C GLY A 193 22.04 2.64 -12.31
N THR A 194 21.62 3.27 -11.21
CA THR A 194 20.85 4.53 -11.23
C THR A 194 21.31 5.55 -10.16
N GLY A 195 20.98 6.82 -10.40
CA GLY A 195 21.16 7.90 -9.43
C GLY A 195 20.14 7.80 -8.29
N LEU A 196 20.53 8.26 -7.10
CA LEU A 196 19.69 8.24 -5.89
C LEU A 196 19.46 9.65 -5.36
N SER A 197 18.29 9.85 -4.75
CA SER A 197 17.95 11.08 -4.04
C SER A 197 18.60 11.16 -2.65
N SER A 198 18.68 12.36 -2.09
CA SER A 198 19.19 12.58 -0.72
C SER A 198 18.40 11.82 0.34
N HIS A 199 17.08 11.69 0.17
CA HIS A 199 16.18 11.00 1.09
C HIS A 199 16.38 9.48 1.07
N GLU A 200 16.75 8.89 -0.07
CA GLU A 200 17.08 7.46 -0.17
C GLU A 200 18.40 7.12 0.54
N LEU A 201 19.30 8.09 0.70
CA LEU A 201 20.57 7.92 1.41
C LEU A 201 20.48 8.25 2.89
N ASN A 202 19.32 8.72 3.35
CA ASN A 202 19.13 9.26 4.69
C ASN A 202 20.17 10.35 5.02
N GLN A 203 20.54 11.17 4.03
CA GLN A 203 21.42 12.31 4.27
C GLN A 203 20.63 13.36 5.05
N PRO A 204 21.17 13.91 6.16
CA PRO A 204 20.51 15.02 6.85
C PRO A 204 20.27 16.15 5.86
N GLY A 205 19.07 16.74 5.91
CA GLY A 205 18.71 17.87 5.06
C GLY A 205 19.73 18.99 5.20
N CYS A 206 20.10 19.59 4.07
CA CYS A 206 20.85 20.84 4.04
C CYS A 206 20.04 22.00 4.64
#